data_AF-A0AB39VL66-F1
#
_entry.id   AF-A0AB39VL66-F1
#
_cell.length_a   1.000
_cell.length_b   1.000
_cell.length_c   1.000
_cell.angle_alpha   90.00
_cell.angle_beta   90.00
_cell.angle_gamma   90.00
#
_symmetry.space_group_name_H-M   'P 1'
#
loop_
_entity.id
_entity.type
_entity.pdbx_description
1 polymer ?
#
loop_
_entity_poly.entity_id
_entity_poly.type
_entity_poly.pdbx_seq_one_letter_code
_entity_poly.pdbx_strand_id
1 'polypeptide(L)'
;MIELQQSVIIERHDEDGWGRRQEFESIWISPHAIESIFFAGLTRIRLISGDVIDVKQTPAEVLILAFGEYYVATSYRSLNKEQPHDQ
;
A
#
# COMPACT_ATOMS: atom_id res chain seq x y z
N MET A 1 -13.80 4.80 -0.27
CA MET A 1 -12.86 3.96 -1.05
C MET A 1 -11.66 4.82 -1.38
N ILE A 2 -10.49 4.21 -1.49
CA ILE A 2 -9.25 4.88 -1.89
C ILE A 2 -8.79 4.32 -3.22
N GLU A 3 -8.26 5.19 -4.07
CA GLU A 3 -7.63 4.80 -5.32
C GLU A 3 -6.14 4.55 -5.10
N LEU A 4 -5.67 3.39 -5.54
CA LEU A 4 -4.27 2.98 -5.52
C LEU A 4 -3.84 2.53 -6.91
N GLN A 5 -2.53 2.48 -7.13
CA GLN A 5 -1.94 2.05 -8.40
C GLN A 5 -1.31 0.67 -8.20
N GLN A 6 -2.07 -0.39 -8.51
CA GLN A 6 -1.62 -1.77 -8.36
C GLN A 6 -0.60 -2.12 -9.44
N SER A 7 0.50 -2.73 -9.03
CA SER A 7 1.45 -3.36 -9.93
C SER A 7 0.82 -4.56 -10.61
N VAL A 8 0.81 -4.54 -11.93
CA VAL A 8 0.45 -5.68 -12.78
C VAL A 8 1.65 -6.03 -13.62
N ILE A 9 1.88 -7.32 -13.83
CA ILE A 9 2.92 -7.77 -14.73
C ILE A 9 2.28 -8.27 -16.01
N ILE A 10 2.56 -7.59 -17.10
CA ILE A 10 2.07 -7.92 -18.42
C ILE A 10 3.16 -8.69 -19.16
N GLU A 11 2.78 -9.85 -19.68
CA GLU A 11 3.60 -10.63 -20.61
C GLU A 11 3.08 -10.35 -22.02
N ARG A 12 3.94 -9.78 -22.86
CA ARG A 12 3.61 -9.46 -24.24
C ARG A 12 4.56 -10.19 -25.18
N HIS A 13 4.02 -10.76 -26.26
CA HIS A 13 4.80 -11.33 -27.33
C HIS A 13 4.99 -10.27 -28.42
N ASP A 14 6.21 -9.76 -28.57
CA ASP A 14 6.58 -8.80 -29.59
C ASP A 14 7.53 -9.45 -30.63
N GLU A 15 7.97 -8.73 -31.66
CA GLU A 15 8.80 -9.27 -32.76
C GLU A 15 10.11 -9.91 -32.26
N ASP A 16 10.62 -9.49 -31.10
CA ASP A 16 11.86 -9.99 -30.47
C ASP A 16 11.63 -11.07 -29.39
N GLY A 17 10.38 -11.53 -29.18
CA GLY A 17 10.02 -12.59 -28.23
C GLY A 17 9.11 -12.15 -27.07
N TRP A 18 9.07 -12.96 -26.01
CA TRP A 18 8.26 -12.67 -24.80
C TRP A 18 8.95 -11.62 -23.92
N GLY A 19 8.35 -10.43 -23.84
CA GLY A 19 8.73 -9.35 -22.94
C GLY A 19 7.85 -9.32 -21.69
N ARG A 20 8.46 -9.13 -20.52
CA ARG A 20 7.76 -8.93 -19.25
C ARG A 20 7.87 -7.47 -18.85
N ARG A 21 6.75 -6.76 -18.73
CA ARG A 21 6.72 -5.35 -18.33
C ARG A 21 5.87 -5.18 -17.08
N GLN A 22 6.39 -4.42 -16.12
CA GLN A 22 5.61 -3.95 -14.99
C GLN A 22 4.82 -2.71 -15.41
N GLU A 23 3.51 -2.75 -15.21
CA GLU A 23 2.60 -1.63 -15.39
C GLU A 23 1.83 -1.38 -14.10
N PHE A 24 1.13 -0.25 -14.06
CA PHE A 24 0.35 0.16 -12.91
C PHE A 24 -1.07 0.51 -13.34
N GLU A 25 -2.03 -0.12 -12.68
CA GLU A 25 -3.45 0.07 -12.96
C GLU A 25 -4.18 0.63 -11.73
N SER A 26 -5.18 1.47 -11.96
CA SER A 26 -6.02 2.00 -10.89
C SER A 26 -6.88 0.89 -10.28
N ILE A 27 -6.80 0.75 -8.96
CA ILE A 27 -7.70 -0.09 -8.17
C ILE A 27 -8.32 0.72 -7.05
N TRP A 28 -9.53 0.33 -6.67
CA TRP A 28 -10.25 1.00 -5.61
C TRP A 28 -10.54 0.02 -4.49
N ILE A 29 -10.01 0.30 -3.30
CA ILE A 29 -10.21 -0.54 -2.12
C ILE A 29 -10.89 0.23 -0.99
N SER A 30 -11.60 -0.50 -0.12
CA SER A 30 -12.07 0.06 1.14
C SER A 30 -10.90 0.14 2.12
N PRO A 31 -10.66 1.27 2.82
CA PRO A 31 -9.70 1.34 3.92
C PRO A 31 -9.90 0.24 4.96
N HIS A 32 -11.17 -0.13 5.23
CA HIS A 32 -11.52 -1.20 6.16
C HIS A 32 -11.18 -2.61 5.66
N ALA A 33 -10.82 -2.78 4.39
CA ALA A 33 -10.37 -4.05 3.86
C ALA A 33 -8.85 -4.26 4.03
N ILE A 34 -8.10 -3.23 4.45
CA ILE A 34 -6.66 -3.32 4.70
C ILE A 34 -6.43 -4.04 6.02
N GLU A 35 -5.77 -5.20 5.96
CA GLU A 35 -5.34 -5.93 7.14
C GLU A 35 -3.94 -5.47 7.59
N SER A 36 -2.99 -5.35 6.65
CA SER A 36 -1.65 -4.84 6.95
C SER A 36 -0.97 -4.21 5.73
N ILE A 37 0.01 -3.35 6.00
CA ILE A 37 0.81 -2.63 5.00
C ILE A 37 2.29 -2.79 5.37
N PHE A 38 3.14 -3.16 4.40
CA PHE A 38 4.60 -3.21 4.61
C PHE A 38 5.36 -2.94 3.31
N PHE A 39 6.65 -2.57 3.42
CA PHE A 39 7.50 -2.24 2.28
C PHE A 39 8.44 -3.39 1.93
N ALA A 40 8.41 -3.84 0.67
CA ALA A 40 9.27 -4.91 0.14
C ALA A 40 9.66 -4.63 -1.32
N GLY A 41 10.22 -3.44 -1.57
CA GLY A 41 10.51 -2.92 -2.92
C GLY A 41 9.34 -2.09 -3.46
N LEU A 42 8.12 -2.63 -3.37
CA LEU A 42 6.87 -1.88 -3.44
C LEU A 42 6.13 -1.96 -2.11
N THR A 43 5.12 -1.11 -1.94
CA THR A 43 4.21 -1.24 -0.80
C THR A 43 3.30 -2.42 -1.04
N ARG A 44 3.37 -3.38 -0.15
CA ARG A 44 2.54 -4.58 -0.16
C ARG A 44 1.41 -4.40 0.84
N ILE A 45 0.19 -4.56 0.35
CA ILE A 45 -1.03 -4.49 1.16
C ILE A 45 -1.64 -5.88 1.20
N ARG A 46 -1.83 -6.42 2.41
CA ARG A 46 -2.64 -7.61 2.63
C ARG A 46 -4.05 -7.17 2.95
N LEU A 47 -5.02 -7.72 2.24
CA LEU A 47 -6.44 -7.49 2.48
C LEU A 47 -7.00 -8.55 3.44
N ILE A 48 -8.09 -8.21 4.12
CA ILE A 48 -8.82 -9.14 5.01
C ILE A 48 -9.33 -10.38 4.25
N SER A 49 -9.54 -10.28 2.93
CA SER A 49 -9.85 -11.44 2.08
C SER A 49 -8.73 -12.47 2.00
N GLY A 50 -7.51 -12.11 2.40
CA GLY A 50 -6.29 -12.88 2.21
C GLY A 50 -5.51 -12.49 0.96
N ASP A 51 -6.09 -11.68 0.08
CA ASP A 51 -5.42 -11.18 -1.13
C ASP A 51 -4.25 -10.27 -0.77
N VAL A 52 -3.23 -10.30 -1.61
CA VAL A 52 -2.03 -9.47 -1.48
C VAL A 52 -1.81 -8.70 -2.75
N ILE A 53 -1.73 -7.39 -2.65
CA ILE A 53 -1.50 -6.48 -3.77
C ILE A 53 -0.23 -5.67 -3.52
N ASP A 54 0.53 -5.45 -4.59
CA ASP A 54 1.66 -4.54 -4.58
C ASP A 54 1.23 -3.22 -5.23
N VAL A 55 1.50 -2.10 -4.59
CA VAL A 55 1.08 -0.77 -5.07
C VAL A 55 2.25 0.19 -5.18
N LYS A 56 2.10 1.18 -6.07
CA LYS A 56 3.11 2.22 -6.30
C LYS A 56 3.26 3.19 -5.13
N GLN A 57 2.17 3.48 -4.43
CA GLN A 57 2.16 4.38 -3.28
C GLN A 57 3.06 3.83 -2.18
N THR A 58 3.72 4.71 -1.42
CA THR A 58 4.45 4.37 -0.20
C THR A 58 3.49 3.98 0.94
N PRO A 59 3.94 3.30 2.00
CA PRO A 59 3.07 2.97 3.12
C PRO A 59 2.43 4.22 3.76
N ALA A 60 3.17 5.33 3.85
CA ALA A 60 2.67 6.60 4.38
C ALA A 60 1.57 7.20 3.49
N GLU A 61 1.75 7.22 2.17
CA GLU A 61 0.74 7.69 1.24
C GLU A 61 -0.53 6.84 1.31
N VAL A 62 -0.41 5.50 1.41
CA VAL A 62 -1.56 4.62 1.59
C VAL A 62 -2.32 4.96 2.86
N LEU A 63 -1.63 5.17 3.99
CA LEU A 63 -2.25 5.55 5.26
C LEU A 63 -2.95 6.92 5.18
N ILE A 64 -2.34 7.89 4.52
CA ILE A 64 -2.93 9.23 4.33
C ILE A 64 -4.18 9.15 3.46
N LEU A 65 -4.14 8.39 2.36
CA LEU A 65 -5.31 8.19 1.51
C LEU A 65 -6.42 7.44 2.27
N ALA A 66 -6.06 6.43 3.07
CA ALA A 66 -6.99 5.57 3.80
C ALA A 66 -7.70 6.29 4.96
N PHE A 67 -6.97 7.10 5.73
CA PHE A 67 -7.44 7.61 7.01
C PHE A 67 -7.32 9.13 7.17
N GLY A 68 -6.66 9.80 6.23
CA GLY A 68 -6.40 11.24 6.28
C GLY A 68 -5.12 11.58 7.06
N GLU A 69 -4.45 12.66 6.65
CA GLU A 69 -3.17 13.12 7.22
C GLU A 69 -3.27 13.43 8.73
N TYR A 70 -4.37 14.05 9.15
CA TYR A 70 -4.62 14.39 10.56
C TYR A 70 -4.72 13.14 11.45
N TYR A 71 -5.40 12.09 10.97
CA TYR A 71 -5.55 10.83 11.71
C TYR A 71 -4.20 10.13 11.87
N VAL A 72 -3.39 10.11 10.82
CA VAL A 72 -2.07 9.51 10.83
C VAL A 72 -1.16 10.26 11.82
N ALA A 73 -1.08 11.58 11.75
CA ALA A 73 -0.25 12.38 12.64
C ALA A 73 -0.63 12.26 14.12
N THR A 74 -1.93 12.19 14.42
CA THR A 74 -2.43 12.02 15.81
C THR A 74 -2.17 10.61 16.35
N SER A 75 -2.25 9.58 15.50
CA SER A 75 -1.91 8.20 15.86
C SER A 75 -0.43 8.08 16.24
N TYR A 76 0.48 8.61 15.42
CA TYR A 76 1.92 8.62 15.73
C TYR A 76 2.24 9.39 17.02
N ARG A 77 1.59 10.52 17.25
CA ARG A 77 1.77 11.30 18.48
C ARG A 77 1.29 10.57 19.73
N SER A 78 0.26 9.74 19.61
CA SER A 78 -0.28 8.97 20.73
C SER A 78 0.63 7.80 21.09
N LEU A 79 1.08 7.03 20.08
CA LEU A 79 2.07 5.96 20.24
C LEU A 79 3.35 6.42 20.96
N ASN A 80 3.86 7.60 20.61
CA ASN A 80 5.10 8.12 21.21
C ASN A 80 4.91 8.73 22.62
N LYS A 81 3.68 8.99 23.05
CA LYS A 81 3.37 9.46 24.41
C LYS A 81 3.15 8.32 25.40
N GLU A 82 2.83 7.13 24.89
CA GLU A 82 2.55 5.93 25.70
C GLU A 82 3.81 5.09 25.97
N GLN A 83 4.97 5.46 25.42
CA GLN A 83 6.24 4.88 25.85
C GLN A 83 6.70 5.58 27.14
N PRO A 84 6.62 4.94 28.32
CA PRO A 84 7.28 5.49 29.50
C PRO A 84 8.78 5.58 29.18
N HIS A 85 9.35 6.75 29.43
CA HIS A 85 10.80 6.85 29.59
C HIS A 85 11.17 5.99 30.79
N ASP A 86 11.55 4.73 30.55
CA ASP A 86 12.31 3.96 31.53
C ASP A 86 13.61 4.74 31.77
N GLN A 87 13.63 5.43 32.92
CA GLN A 87 14.82 6.01 33.55
C GLN A 87 15.51 4.96 34.42
#